data_AF-A0A0N5A0B6-F1
#
_entry.id   AF-A0A0N5A0B6-F1
#
_cell.length_a   1.000
_cell.length_b   1.000
_cell.length_c   1.000
_cell.angle_alpha   90.00
_cell.angle_beta   90.00
_cell.angle_gamma   90.00
#
_symmetry.space_group_name_H-M   'P 1'
#
loop_
_entity.id
_entity.type
_entity.pdbx_description
1 polymer ?
#
loop_
_entity_poly.entity_id
_entity_poly.type
_entity_poly.pdbx_seq_one_letter_code
_entity_poly.pdbx_strand_id
1 'polypeptide(L)'
;MEFCNNFEQERVRSESFVALLKELDLFEVREATFTPRNADGSAGAPQKIAEYFAVSEDKLKALPAEKLAELRDNGALGQIYAHLVSLLGWDRLIAMALTRAAQQPVAANA
;
A
#
# COMPACT_ATOMS: atom_id res chain seq x y z
N MET A 1 27.30 -6.03 -13.14
CA MET A 1 27.65 -5.92 -11.70
C MET A 1 26.98 -4.71 -11.05
N GLU A 2 26.96 -3.53 -11.68
CA GLU A 2 26.31 -2.33 -11.14
C GLU A 2 24.82 -2.51 -10.76
N PHE A 3 24.04 -3.18 -11.61
CA PHE A 3 22.63 -3.49 -11.28
C PHE A 3 22.48 -4.27 -9.97
N CYS A 4 23.25 -5.35 -9.78
CA CYS A 4 23.18 -6.17 -8.57
C CYS A 4 23.56 -5.36 -7.32
N ASN A 5 24.59 -4.51 -7.43
CA ASN A 5 25.00 -3.65 -6.32
C ASN A 5 23.90 -2.63 -5.97
N ASN A 6 23.30 -1.98 -6.97
CA ASN A 6 22.21 -1.02 -6.75
C ASN A 6 20.98 -1.71 -6.16
N PHE A 7 20.62 -2.90 -6.67
CA PHE A 7 19.51 -3.69 -6.17
C PHE A 7 19.69 -4.06 -4.68
N GLU A 8 20.88 -4.53 -4.29
CA GLU A 8 21.17 -4.85 -2.89
C GLU A 8 21.16 -3.61 -1.99
N GLN A 9 21.65 -2.47 -2.47
CA GLN A 9 21.56 -1.21 -1.72
C GLN A 9 20.10 -0.79 -1.48
N GLU A 10 19.24 -0.90 -2.49
CA GLU A 10 17.82 -0.59 -2.34
C GLU A 10 17.08 -1.59 -1.44
N ARG A 11 17.48 -2.88 -1.44
CA ARG A 11 16.97 -3.87 -0.49
C ARG A 11 17.29 -3.46 0.96
N VAL A 12 18.55 -3.11 1.25
CA VAL A 12 18.97 -2.68 2.59
C VAL A 12 18.26 -1.39 3.02
N ARG A 13 18.07 -0.44 2.10
CA ARG A 13 17.28 0.78 2.37
C ARG A 13 15.84 0.46 2.74
N SER A 14 15.21 -0.45 1.99
CA SER A 14 13.84 -0.89 2.26
C SER A 14 13.72 -1.58 3.62
N GLU A 15 14.67 -2.46 3.96
CA GLU A 15 14.70 -3.14 5.26
C GLU A 15 14.88 -2.14 6.42
N SER A 16 15.77 -1.18 6.25
CA SER A 16 16.02 -0.13 7.25
C SER A 16 14.79 0.75 7.46
N PHE A 17 14.10 1.12 6.38
CA PHE A 17 12.85 1.87 6.46
C PHE A 17 11.76 1.07 7.17
N VAL A 18 11.58 -0.21 6.84
CA VAL A 18 10.60 -1.08 7.52
C VAL A 18 10.94 -1.25 9.01
N ALA A 19 12.22 -1.39 9.36
CA ALA A 19 12.65 -1.48 10.75
C ALA A 19 12.32 -0.19 11.54
N LEU A 20 12.59 0.98 10.97
CA LEU A 20 12.21 2.27 11.54
C LEU A 20 10.70 2.36 11.81
N LEU A 21 9.87 1.95 10.84
CA LEU A 21 8.41 1.98 11.01
C LEU A 21 7.94 1.02 12.11
N LYS A 22 8.59 -0.15 12.27
CA LYS A 22 8.30 -1.09 13.37
C LYS A 22 8.72 -0.54 14.73
N GLU A 23 9.90 0.08 14.82
CA GLU A 23 10.41 0.67 16.06
C GLU A 23 9.47 1.77 16.57
N LEU A 24 8.89 2.54 15.65
CA LEU A 24 7.92 3.59 15.96
C LEU A 24 6.48 3.07 16.09
N ASP A 25 6.26 1.75 16.03
CA ASP A 25 4.95 1.09 16.04
C ASP A 25 3.97 1.69 15.01
N LEU A 26 4.45 2.12 13.85
CA LEU A 26 3.63 2.85 12.88
C LEU A 26 2.73 1.95 12.03
N PHE A 27 2.86 0.63 12.11
CA PHE A 27 2.02 -0.28 11.34
C PHE A 27 0.67 -0.55 12.00
N GLU A 28 -0.34 -0.73 11.16
CA GLU A 28 -1.65 -1.27 11.53
C GLU A 28 -2.18 -2.19 10.43
N VAL A 29 -3.08 -3.09 10.80
CA VAL A 29 -3.78 -3.93 9.84
C VAL A 29 -4.88 -3.11 9.16
N ARG A 30 -4.91 -3.12 7.84
CA ARG A 30 -5.96 -2.51 7.02
C ARG A 30 -6.58 -3.53 6.08
N GLU A 31 -7.83 -3.27 5.74
CA GLU A 31 -8.59 -4.07 4.78
C GLU A 31 -8.86 -3.24 3.52
N ALA A 32 -8.64 -3.84 2.35
CA ALA A 32 -9.12 -3.30 1.09
C ALA A 32 -10.44 -4.01 0.74
N THR A 33 -11.49 -3.23 0.54
CA THR A 33 -12.81 -3.73 0.12
C THR A 33 -13.17 -3.17 -1.25
N PHE A 34 -13.94 -3.93 -2.01
CA PHE A 34 -14.45 -3.52 -3.31
C PHE A 34 -15.94 -3.79 -3.39
N THR A 35 -16.69 -2.81 -3.89
CA THR A 35 -18.13 -2.94 -4.09
C THR A 35 -18.41 -2.98 -5.59
N PRO A 36 -18.71 -4.16 -6.18
CA PRO A 36 -19.04 -4.26 -7.59
C PRO A 36 -20.34 -3.51 -7.93
N ARG A 37 -20.53 -3.22 -9.20
CA ARG A 37 -21.80 -2.69 -9.72
C ARG A 37 -22.59 -3.83 -10.36
N ASN A 38 -23.83 -4.01 -9.92
CA ASN A 38 -24.75 -5.00 -10.45
C ASN A 38 -25.15 -4.66 -11.90
N ALA A 39 -25.75 -5.62 -12.60
CA ALA A 39 -26.20 -5.44 -13.98
C ALA A 39 -27.27 -4.34 -14.15
N ASP A 40 -28.07 -4.10 -13.12
CA ASP A 40 -29.07 -3.02 -13.05
C ASP A 40 -28.46 -1.65 -12.69
N GLY A 41 -27.13 -1.60 -12.47
CA GLY A 41 -26.40 -0.40 -12.12
C GLY A 41 -26.36 -0.07 -10.62
N SER A 42 -27.02 -0.84 -9.76
CA SER A 42 -26.95 -0.69 -8.30
C SER A 42 -25.62 -1.17 -7.72
N ALA A 43 -25.30 -0.76 -6.48
CA ALA A 43 -24.14 -1.28 -5.76
C ALA A 43 -24.40 -2.72 -5.29
N GLY A 44 -23.47 -3.62 -5.58
CA GLY A 44 -23.47 -5.00 -5.08
C GLY A 44 -23.02 -5.09 -3.61
N ALA A 45 -22.83 -6.32 -3.13
CA ALA A 45 -22.29 -6.54 -1.79
C ALA A 45 -20.77 -6.23 -1.76
N PRO A 46 -20.26 -5.46 -0.76
CA PRO A 46 -18.83 -5.28 -0.57
C PRO A 46 -18.10 -6.61 -0.39
N GLN A 47 -16.95 -6.74 -1.03
CA GLN A 47 -16.09 -7.92 -0.99
C GLN A 47 -14.72 -7.51 -0.44
N LYS A 48 -14.21 -8.25 0.56
CA LYS A 48 -12.84 -8.07 1.05
C LYS A 48 -11.85 -8.63 0.03
N ILE A 49 -10.96 -7.77 -0.46
CA ILE A 49 -9.96 -8.12 -1.48
C ILE A 49 -8.64 -8.51 -0.83
N ALA A 50 -8.25 -7.80 0.23
CA ALA A 50 -7.00 -8.05 0.93
C ALA A 50 -7.05 -7.57 2.38
N GLU A 51 -6.20 -8.18 3.20
CA GLU A 51 -5.76 -7.67 4.50
C GLU A 51 -4.26 -7.44 4.41
N TYR A 52 -3.79 -6.28 4.85
CA TYR A 52 -2.38 -5.89 4.73
C TYR A 52 -1.96 -4.95 5.85
N PHE A 53 -0.65 -4.88 6.10
CA PHE A 53 -0.09 -3.86 7.00
C PHE A 53 0.12 -2.53 6.24
N ALA A 54 -0.32 -1.44 6.83
CA ALA A 54 -0.09 -0.09 6.33
C ALA A 54 0.44 0.82 7.44
N VAL A 55 1.07 1.93 7.06
CA VAL A 55 1.34 3.00 8.02
C VAL A 55 0.02 3.59 8.51
N SER A 56 -0.11 3.74 9.83
CA SER A 56 -1.20 4.43 10.48
C SER A 56 -0.93 5.92 10.53
N GLU A 57 -1.80 6.71 9.88
CA GLU A 57 -1.69 8.17 9.92
C GLU A 57 -1.94 8.72 11.34
N ASP A 58 -2.80 8.07 12.11
CA ASP A 58 -3.12 8.48 13.48
C ASP A 58 -1.92 8.23 14.41
N LYS A 59 -1.26 7.06 14.31
CA LYS A 59 -0.04 6.80 15.09
C LYS A 59 1.10 7.74 14.68
N LEU A 60 1.23 8.05 13.38
CA LEU A 60 2.20 9.03 12.90
C LEU A 60 1.96 10.41 13.52
N LYS A 61 0.72 10.91 13.50
CA LYS A 61 0.34 12.20 14.09
C LYS A 61 0.54 12.24 15.60
N ALA A 62 0.45 11.10 16.27
CA ALA A 62 0.65 10.98 17.71
C ALA A 62 2.12 10.97 18.14
N LEU A 63 3.08 10.89 17.19
CA LEU A 63 4.50 10.95 17.52
C LEU A 63 4.88 12.32 18.12
N PRO A 64 5.89 12.37 19.02
CA PRO A 64 6.45 13.63 19.49
C PRO A 64 6.93 14.52 18.35
N ALA A 65 6.80 15.84 18.50
CA ALA A 65 7.17 16.81 17.47
C ALA A 65 8.64 16.70 17.08
N GLU A 66 9.52 16.41 18.03
CA GLU A 66 10.95 16.20 17.80
C GLU A 66 11.19 14.98 16.91
N LYS A 67 10.41 13.90 17.09
CA LYS A 67 10.53 12.70 16.26
C LYS A 67 10.00 12.94 14.85
N LEU A 68 8.92 13.70 14.71
CA LEU A 68 8.43 14.15 13.40
C LEU A 68 9.46 15.02 12.68
N ALA A 69 10.16 15.91 13.40
CA ALA A 69 11.25 16.70 12.84
C ALA A 69 12.43 15.84 12.40
N GLU A 70 12.82 14.84 13.20
CA GLU A 70 13.87 13.87 12.84
C GLU A 70 13.52 13.11 11.55
N LEU A 71 12.28 12.60 11.45
CA LEU A 71 11.79 11.91 10.24
C LEU A 71 11.76 12.83 9.02
N ARG A 72 11.45 14.12 9.20
CA ARG A 72 11.53 15.12 8.12
C ARG A 72 12.97 15.29 7.67
N ASP A 73 13.89 15.50 8.61
CA ASP A 73 15.28 15.86 8.33
C ASP A 73 16.07 14.70 7.70
N ASN A 74 15.75 13.46 8.06
CA ASN A 74 16.35 12.26 7.45
C ASN A 74 15.61 11.76 6.20
N GLY A 75 14.51 12.42 5.80
CA GLY A 75 13.73 12.12 4.60
C GLY A 75 12.71 10.98 4.73
N ALA A 76 12.65 10.27 5.87
CA ALA A 76 11.70 9.17 6.08
C ALA A 76 10.24 9.65 6.07
N LEU A 77 9.96 10.87 6.56
CA LEU A 77 8.61 11.42 6.60
C LEU A 77 8.01 11.56 5.19
N GLY A 78 8.83 11.95 4.20
CA GLY A 78 8.39 12.04 2.81
C GLY A 78 7.99 10.67 2.25
N GLN A 79 8.75 9.62 2.56
CA GLN A 79 8.45 8.24 2.14
C GLN A 79 7.18 7.70 2.81
N ILE A 80 6.97 8.05 4.08
CA ILE A 80 5.75 7.69 4.82
C ILE A 80 4.51 8.28 4.13
N TYR A 81 4.52 9.58 3.82
CA TYR A 81 3.40 10.20 3.12
C TYR A 81 3.22 9.68 1.70
N ALA A 82 4.31 9.40 0.97
CA ALA A 82 4.22 8.77 -0.34
C ALA A 82 3.50 7.41 -0.27
N HIS A 83 3.82 6.59 0.74
CA HIS A 83 3.10 5.34 1.03
C HIS A 83 1.60 5.59 1.28
N LEU A 84 1.26 6.49 2.20
CA LEU A 84 -0.14 6.82 2.52
C LEU A 84 -0.94 7.27 1.30
N VAL A 85 -0.37 8.16 0.48
CA VAL A 85 -1.00 8.66 -0.75
C VAL A 85 -1.15 7.55 -1.78
N SER A 86 -0.18 6.64 -1.89
CA SER A 86 -0.25 5.52 -2.84
C SER A 86 -1.45 4.60 -2.58
N LEU A 87 -1.88 4.46 -1.32
CA LEU A 87 -3.02 3.61 -0.94
C LEU A 87 -4.36 4.13 -1.48
N LEU A 88 -4.46 5.42 -1.80
CA LEU A 88 -5.64 5.97 -2.49
C LEU A 88 -5.81 5.40 -3.91
N GLY A 89 -4.77 4.75 -4.45
CA GLY A 89 -4.81 4.09 -5.75
C GLY A 89 -5.51 2.72 -5.76
N TRP A 90 -5.85 2.14 -4.61
CA TRP A 90 -6.41 0.78 -4.53
C TRP A 90 -7.68 0.60 -5.38
N ASP A 91 -8.65 1.51 -5.27
CA ASP A 91 -9.90 1.43 -6.04
C ASP A 91 -9.65 1.38 -7.55
N ARG A 92 -8.74 2.24 -8.03
CA ARG A 92 -8.34 2.27 -9.44
C ARG A 92 -7.68 0.97 -9.86
N LEU A 93 -6.75 0.45 -9.06
CA LEU A 93 -6.03 -0.79 -9.36
C LEU A 93 -6.98 -1.99 -9.38
N ILE A 94 -7.94 -2.06 -8.44
CA ILE A 94 -8.95 -3.11 -8.39
C ILE A 94 -9.85 -3.04 -9.63
N ALA A 95 -10.37 -1.85 -9.97
CA ALA A 95 -11.21 -1.68 -11.16
C ALA A 95 -10.48 -2.10 -12.45
N MET A 96 -9.21 -1.73 -12.58
CA MET A 96 -8.37 -2.14 -13.71
C MET A 96 -8.15 -3.65 -13.75
N ALA A 97 -7.88 -4.28 -12.61
CA ALA A 97 -7.68 -5.73 -12.51
C ALA A 97 -8.95 -6.51 -12.90
N LEU A 98 -10.11 -6.09 -12.40
CA LEU A 98 -11.40 -6.73 -12.71
C LEU A 98 -11.79 -6.56 -14.18
N THR A 99 -11.56 -5.36 -14.75
CA THR A 99 -11.80 -5.13 -16.18
C THR A 99 -10.94 -6.04 -17.04
N ARG A 100 -9.66 -6.21 -16.69
CA ARG A 100 -8.75 -7.12 -17.40
C ARG A 100 -9.18 -8.58 -17.26
N ALA A 101 -9.59 -9.01 -16.07
CA ALA A 101 -10.06 -10.37 -15.83
C ALA A 101 -11.33 -10.69 -16.65
N ALA A 102 -12.25 -9.74 -16.80
CA ALA A 102 -13.46 -9.91 -17.62
C ALA A 102 -13.16 -10.00 -19.13
N GLN A 103 -12.02 -9.49 -19.59
CA GLN A 103 -11.59 -9.51 -20.99
C GLN A 103 -10.76 -10.75 -21.35
N GLN A 104 -10.25 -11.49 -20.36
CA GLN A 104 -9.53 -12.74 -20.62
C GLN A 104 -10.53 -13.86 -20.96
N PRO A 105 -10.49 -14.44 -22.18
CA PRO A 105 -11.29 -15.61 -22.48
C PRO A 105 -10.87 -16.73 -21.53
N VAL A 106 -11.86 -17.40 -20.91
CA VAL A 106 -11.61 -18.62 -20.13
C VAL A 106 -10.93 -19.61 -21.07
N ALA A 107 -9.66 -19.96 -20.79
CA ALA A 107 -8.96 -20.96 -21.57
C ALA A 107 -9.78 -22.26 -21.52
N ALA A 108 -10.35 -22.65 -22.66
CA ALA A 108 -11.06 -23.89 -22.81
C ALA A 108 -10.03 -25.03 -22.77
N ASN A 109 -9.69 -25.49 -21.56
CA ASN A 109 -9.00 -26.75 -21.40
C ASN A 109 -10.06 -27.85 -21.58
N ALA A 110 -10.08 -28.43 -22.78
CA ALA A 110 -10.82 -29.63 -23.14
C ALA A 110 -10.10 -30.90 -22.66
#